data_AF-A0A4Q3RHF5-F1
#
_entry.id   AF-A0A4Q3RHF5-F1
#
_cell.length_a   1.000
_cell.length_b   1.000
_cell.length_c   1.000
_cell.angle_alpha   90.00
_cell.angle_beta   90.00
_cell.angle_gamma   90.00
#
_symmetry.space_group_name_H-M   'P 1'
#
loop_
_entity.id
_entity.type
_entity.pdbx_description
1 polymer ?
#
loop_
_entity_poly.entity_id
_entity_poly.type
_entity_poly.pdbx_seq_one_letter_code
_entity_poly.pdbx_strand_id
1 'polypeptide(L)'
;GKKLMVIPMKNQYEQHLNAAALQAMNVPVIKSLKPKYKPLIEEWLKNGQKIPVNYPDITQQIVDMVVEKHKGDATFDGNEALFI
;
A
#
# COMPACT_ATOMS: atom_id res chain seq x y z
N GLY A 1 8.56 -1.35 -14.43
CA GLY A 1 7.19 -1.00 -14.03
C GLY A 1 6.31 -0.74 -15.23
N LYS A 2 5.00 -1.00 -15.11
CA LYS A 2 3.98 -0.71 -16.14
C LYS A 2 3.23 0.59 -15.78
N LYS A 3 2.55 1.22 -16.75
CA LYS A 3 1.59 2.30 -16.45
C LYS A 3 0.39 1.72 -15.69
N LEU A 4 -0.17 2.50 -14.77
CA LEU A 4 -1.26 2.09 -13.88
C LEU A 4 -2.38 3.13 -13.91
N MET A 5 -3.63 2.65 -13.87
CA MET A 5 -4.84 3.42 -13.57
C MET A 5 -5.68 2.55 -12.63
N VAL A 6 -6.31 3.17 -11.63
CA VAL A 6 -7.01 2.44 -10.55
C VAL A 6 -8.50 2.74 -10.55
N ILE A 7 -9.29 1.71 -10.25
CA ILE A 7 -10.73 1.81 -10.02
C ILE A 7 -11.03 1.12 -8.68
N PRO A 8 -11.26 1.87 -7.57
CA PRO A 8 -11.55 1.25 -6.28
C PRO A 8 -12.94 0.60 -6.30
N MET A 9 -13.07 -0.57 -5.67
CA MET A 9 -14.36 -1.23 -5.47
C MET A 9 -15.21 -0.48 -4.45
N LYS A 10 -16.53 -0.46 -4.67
CA LYS A 10 -17.48 0.15 -3.73
C LYS A 10 -17.46 -0.59 -2.39
N ASN A 11 -17.67 0.17 -1.30
CA ASN A 11 -17.77 -0.34 0.07
C ASN A 11 -16.51 -1.10 0.55
N GLN A 12 -15.36 -0.87 -0.07
CA GLN A 12 -14.08 -1.42 0.35
C GLN A 12 -13.20 -0.29 0.89
N TYR A 13 -13.17 -0.13 2.21
CA TYR A 13 -12.45 0.97 2.86
C TYR A 13 -10.95 0.95 2.53
N GLU A 14 -10.29 -0.20 2.71
CA GLU A 14 -8.87 -0.40 2.40
C GLU A 14 -8.53 -0.07 0.94
N GLN A 15 -9.39 -0.45 -0.02
CA GLN A 15 -9.14 -0.12 -1.43
C GLN A 15 -9.24 1.39 -1.71
N HIS A 16 -10.10 2.12 -1.00
CA HIS A 16 -10.16 3.57 -1.12
C HIS A 16 -8.91 4.24 -0.54
N LEU A 17 -8.37 3.71 0.57
CA LEU A 17 -7.10 4.18 1.12
C LEU A 17 -5.95 3.94 0.15
N ASN A 18 -5.84 2.73 -0.41
CA ASN A 18 -4.84 2.41 -1.42
C ASN A 18 -4.98 3.30 -2.66
N ALA A 19 -6.20 3.54 -3.14
CA ALA A 19 -6.44 4.42 -4.27
C ALA A 19 -6.05 5.88 -3.97
N ALA A 20 -6.33 6.39 -2.77
CA ALA A 20 -5.92 7.72 -2.35
C ALA A 20 -4.39 7.86 -2.27
N ALA A 21 -3.70 6.87 -1.73
CA ALA A 21 -2.23 6.83 -1.70
C ALA A 21 -1.65 6.82 -3.13
N LEU A 22 -2.19 5.99 -4.03
CA LEU A 22 -1.77 5.95 -5.43
C LEU A 22 -2.07 7.27 -6.16
N GLN A 23 -3.20 7.91 -5.84
CA GLN A 23 -3.54 9.24 -6.37
C GLN A 23 -2.53 10.30 -5.93
N ALA A 24 -2.08 10.28 -4.66
CA ALA A 24 -1.03 11.16 -4.16
C ALA A 24 0.33 10.93 -4.87
N MET A 25 0.55 9.74 -5.41
CA MET A 25 1.68 9.40 -6.26
C MET A 25 1.46 9.75 -7.75
N ASN A 26 0.41 10.52 -8.08
CA ASN A 26 -0.01 10.89 -9.44
C ASN A 26 -0.55 9.73 -10.31
N VAL A 27 -0.89 8.59 -9.73
CA VAL A 27 -1.60 7.52 -10.46
C VAL A 27 -3.04 7.97 -10.73
N PRO A 28 -3.55 7.90 -11.97
CA PRO A 28 -4.94 8.26 -12.25
C PRO A 28 -5.91 7.27 -11.59
N VAL A 29 -6.91 7.81 -10.90
CA VAL A 29 -7.98 7.05 -10.24
C VAL A 29 -9.33 7.48 -10.80
N ILE A 30 -10.14 6.50 -11.24
CA ILE A 30 -11.52 6.73 -11.70
C ILE A 30 -12.51 5.94 -10.86
N LYS A 31 -13.73 6.43 -10.70
CA LYS A 31 -14.71 5.81 -9.78
C LYS A 31 -15.48 4.63 -10.38
N SER A 32 -15.43 4.44 -11.71
CA SER A 32 -16.19 3.41 -12.44
C SER A 32 -15.88 3.43 -13.93
N LEU A 33 -16.20 2.37 -14.67
CA LEU A 33 -16.15 2.32 -16.14
C LEU A 33 -17.39 2.93 -16.82
N LYS A 34 -17.75 4.16 -16.46
CA LYS A 34 -18.88 4.88 -17.08
C LYS A 34 -18.43 5.69 -18.29
N PRO A 35 -19.29 5.93 -19.31
CA PRO A 35 -18.93 6.67 -20.53
C PRO A 35 -18.27 8.04 -20.29
N LYS A 36 -18.66 8.73 -19.20
CA LYS A 36 -18.03 10.02 -18.82
C LYS A 36 -16.52 9.94 -18.56
N TYR A 37 -15.98 8.76 -18.26
CA TYR A 37 -14.54 8.55 -18.06
C TYR A 37 -13.83 8.07 -19.33
N LYS A 38 -14.55 7.82 -20.43
CA LYS A 38 -13.97 7.39 -21.70
C LYS A 38 -12.83 8.31 -22.18
N PRO A 39 -12.96 9.66 -22.15
CA PRO A 39 -11.86 10.53 -22.55
C PRO A 39 -10.59 10.34 -21.71
N LEU A 40 -10.75 10.16 -20.39
CA LEU A 40 -9.62 9.96 -19.48
C LEU A 40 -8.94 8.59 -19.67
N ILE A 41 -9.73 7.55 -19.94
CA ILE A 41 -9.21 6.21 -20.25
C ILE A 41 -8.46 6.23 -21.58
N GLU A 42 -9.02 6.87 -22.62
CA GLU A 42 -8.36 7.01 -23.92
C GLU A 42 -7.04 7.78 -23.82
N GLU A 43 -7.02 8.88 -23.07
CA GLU A 43 -5.82 9.65 -22.79
C GLU A 43 -4.76 8.81 -22.07
N TRP A 44 -5.15 8.07 -21.04
CA TRP A 44 -4.23 7.15 -20.35
C TRP A 44 -3.73 6.01 -21.24
N LEU A 45 -4.57 5.48 -22.12
CA LEU A 45 -4.19 4.44 -23.08
C LEU A 45 -3.16 4.94 -24.10
N LYS A 46 -3.31 6.17 -24.60
CA LYS A 46 -2.40 6.77 -25.60
C LYS A 46 -1.13 7.33 -24.96
N ASN A 47 -1.28 8.14 -23.91
CA ASN A 47 -0.23 9.00 -23.38
C ASN A 47 0.20 8.67 -21.95
N GLY A 48 -0.50 7.74 -21.27
CA GLY A 48 -0.23 7.38 -19.88
C GLY A 48 1.21 6.90 -19.67
N GLN A 49 1.88 7.49 -18.70
CA GLN A 49 3.28 7.20 -18.37
C GLN A 49 3.38 6.22 -17.19
N LYS A 50 4.51 5.51 -17.13
CA LYS A 50 4.88 4.76 -15.94
C LYS A 50 5.31 5.75 -14.85
N ILE A 51 4.81 5.57 -13.64
CA ILE A 51 5.27 6.34 -12.50
C ILE A 51 6.45 5.59 -11.88
N PRO A 52 7.67 6.17 -11.87
CA PRO A 52 8.81 5.54 -11.24
C PRO A 52 8.60 5.57 -9.74
N VAL A 53 8.63 4.39 -9.12
CA VAL A 53 8.57 4.25 -7.66
C VAL A 53 9.82 3.50 -7.23
N ASN A 54 10.51 4.04 -6.23
CA ASN A 54 11.66 3.39 -5.63
C ASN A 54 11.16 2.48 -4.51
N TYR A 55 11.11 1.17 -4.78
CA TYR A 55 10.84 0.14 -3.78
C TYR A 55 12.16 -0.58 -3.47
N PRO A 56 13.05 0.01 -2.64
CA PRO A 56 14.28 -0.65 -2.24
C PRO A 56 13.96 -1.91 -1.42
N ASP A 57 14.90 -2.85 -1.35
CA ASP A 57 14.76 -3.98 -0.43
C ASP A 57 14.99 -3.51 0.99
N ILE A 58 13.89 -3.29 1.70
CA ILE A 58 13.85 -2.88 3.10
C ILE A 58 13.03 -3.88 3.93
N THR A 59 12.88 -5.10 3.43
CA THR A 59 12.05 -6.13 4.06
C THR A 59 12.48 -6.37 5.50
N GLN A 60 13.78 -6.61 5.73
CA GLN A 60 14.32 -6.86 7.06
C GLN A 60 14.08 -5.67 8.01
N GLN A 61 14.29 -4.44 7.54
CA GLN A 61 14.08 -3.23 8.33
C GLN A 61 12.62 -3.08 8.76
N ILE A 62 11.67 -3.39 7.87
CA ILE A 62 10.24 -3.36 8.19
C ILE A 62 9.89 -4.43 9.22
N VAL A 63 10.42 -5.66 9.07
CA VAL A 63 10.19 -6.76 10.03
C VAL A 63 10.74 -6.38 11.40
N ASP A 64 11.99 -5.93 11.48
CA ASP A 64 12.62 -5.51 12.72
C ASP A 64 11.82 -4.38 13.39
N MET A 65 11.41 -3.36 12.63
CA MET A 65 10.59 -2.26 13.13
C MET A 65 9.26 -2.75 13.72
N VAL A 66 8.56 -3.65 13.05
CA VAL A 66 7.27 -4.17 13.52
C VAL A 66 7.45 -5.00 14.79
N VAL A 67 8.49 -5.85 14.84
CA VAL A 67 8.80 -6.68 16.00
C VAL A 67 9.20 -5.82 17.19
N GLU A 68 10.15 -4.89 17.05
CA GLU A 68 10.58 -4.02 18.15
C GLU A 68 9.43 -3.17 18.68
N LYS A 69 8.54 -2.67 17.81
CA LYS A 69 7.38 -1.87 18.23
C LYS A 69 6.35 -2.65 19.06
N HIS A 70 6.28 -3.98 18.91
CA HIS A 70 5.27 -4.83 19.55
C HIS A 70 5.87 -5.95 20.41
N LYS A 71 7.18 -5.94 20.65
CA LYS A 71 7.74 -6.60 21.82
C LYS A 71 7.09 -5.92 23.00
N GLY A 72 5.99 -6.50 23.51
CA GLY A 72 5.46 -6.10 24.81
C GLY A 72 6.62 -6.10 25.80
N ASP A 73 6.52 -5.32 26.87
CA ASP A 73 7.46 -5.37 27.99
C ASP A 73 7.39 -6.77 28.63
N ALA A 74 7.96 -7.75 27.94
CA ALA A 74 8.25 -9.05 28.46
C ALA A 74 9.52 -8.85 29.28
N THR A 75 9.34 -8.21 30.44
CA THR A 75 10.11 -8.57 31.62
C THR A 75 9.82 -10.06 31.84
N PHE A 76 10.59 -10.91 31.17
CA PHE A 76 10.75 -12.28 31.61
C PHE A 76 11.49 -12.18 32.94
N ASP A 77 10.74 -12.13 34.04
CA ASP A 77 11.29 -12.28 35.39
C ASP A 77 12.00 -13.64 35.40
N GLY A 78 13.33 -13.60 35.39
CA GLY A 78 14.21 -14.76 35.29
C GLY A 78 14.25 -15.61 36.56
N ASN A 79 13.11 -15.91 37.18
CA ASN A 79 13.05 -16.62 38.46
C ASN A 79 12.15 -17.87 38.48
N GLU A 80 11.90 -18.51 37.34
CA GLU A 80 11.31 -19.87 37.28
C GLU A 80 12.31 -20.96 36.87
N ALA A 81 13.62 -20.69 37.02
CA ALA A 81 14.66 -21.72 37.00
C ALA A 81 15.18 -22.02 38.41
N LEU A 82 14.29 -22.13 39.38
CA LEU A 82 14.54 -22.79 40.65
C LEU A 82 13.21 -23.30 41.18
N PHE A 83 13.19 -24.54 41.67
CA PHE A 83 12.05 -25.33 42.18
C PHE A 83 11.38 -26.25 41.14
N ILE A 84 11.93 -27.47 41.09
CA ILE A 84 11.28 -28.79 40.92
C ILE A 84 10.29 -28.92 39.75
#